data_AF-A0A3A8PLJ2-F1
#
_entry.id   AF-A0A3A8PLJ2-F1
#
_cell.length_a   1.000
_cell.length_b   1.000
_cell.length_c   1.000
_cell.angle_alpha   90.00
_cell.angle_beta   90.00
_cell.angle_gamma   90.00
#
_symmetry.space_group_name_H-M   'P 1'
#
loop_
_entity.id
_entity.type
_entity.pdbx_description
1 polymer ?
#
loop_
_entity_poly.entity_id
_entity_poly.type
_entity_poly.pdbx_seq_one_letter_code
_entity_poly.pdbx_strand_id
1 'polypeptide(L)'
;FAQKQEAGTFVLDDHPYPAWFQSPEPTDEGQIFDSVCRFRDSMANFPAPVLMGEFSAISALDNDDWVERYVKTQLKVYGWSAGSMFFNFKMKDSGRRILGLSSESNKKYSMLRLLEDTIPNRDTSKSVKDWTNSLSDECGDDPNIHW
;
A
#
# COMPACT_ATOMS: atom_id res chain seq x y z
N PHE A 1 -2.17 -28.73 13.14
CA PHE A 1 -3.05 -27.71 13.74
C PHE A 1 -3.80 -26.96 12.65
N ALA A 2 -3.12 -26.26 11.72
CA ALA A 2 -3.76 -25.45 10.68
C ALA A 2 -4.71 -26.22 9.73
N GLN A 3 -4.35 -27.42 9.30
CA GLN A 3 -5.17 -28.29 8.42
C GLN A 3 -6.55 -28.67 8.98
N LYS A 4 -6.82 -28.42 10.26
CA LYS A 4 -8.09 -28.72 10.93
C LYS A 4 -8.97 -27.48 11.15
N GLN A 5 -8.53 -26.32 10.70
CA GLN A 5 -9.24 -25.05 10.89
C GLN A 5 -9.88 -24.60 9.57
N GLU A 6 -10.97 -23.86 9.66
CA GLU A 6 -11.59 -23.21 8.50
C GLU A 6 -10.69 -22.08 7.97
N ALA A 7 -10.70 -21.84 6.67
CA ALA A 7 -9.81 -20.87 6.04
C ALA A 7 -10.01 -19.44 6.59
N GLY A 8 -11.24 -19.07 6.95
CA GLY A 8 -11.58 -17.79 7.58
C GLY A 8 -11.00 -17.58 8.99
N THR A 9 -10.34 -18.58 9.58
CA THR A 9 -9.60 -18.43 10.85
C THR A 9 -8.17 -17.92 10.64
N PHE A 10 -7.72 -17.84 9.39
CA PHE A 10 -6.41 -17.34 9.02
C PHE A 10 -6.54 -15.98 8.34
N VAL A 11 -5.47 -15.20 8.43
CA VAL A 11 -5.25 -14.01 7.63
C VAL A 11 -3.90 -14.18 6.94
N LEU A 12 -3.84 -13.96 5.64
CA LEU A 12 -2.57 -13.80 4.95
C LEU A 12 -2.05 -12.40 5.25
N ASP A 13 -0.86 -12.30 5.81
CA ASP A 13 -0.13 -11.03 5.92
C ASP A 13 0.87 -10.94 4.77
N ASP A 14 0.73 -9.95 3.90
CA ASP A 14 1.65 -9.67 2.79
C ASP A 14 2.20 -8.24 2.83
N HIS A 15 3.43 -8.06 2.35
CA HIS A 15 4.22 -6.83 2.49
C HIS A 15 4.63 -6.26 1.12
N PRO A 16 3.69 -5.71 0.33
CA PRO A 16 3.99 -5.27 -1.03
C PRO A 16 4.80 -3.95 -1.06
N TYR A 17 5.91 -3.96 -1.79
CA TYR A 17 6.73 -2.78 -2.10
C TYR A 17 6.98 -2.65 -3.60
N PRO A 18 5.94 -2.33 -4.41
CA PRO A 18 6.01 -2.38 -5.87
C PRO A 18 6.94 -1.34 -6.49
N ALA A 19 7.40 -0.36 -5.72
CA ALA A 19 8.25 0.75 -6.17
C ALA A 19 9.71 0.71 -5.67
N TRP A 20 10.13 -0.27 -4.87
CA TRP A 20 11.47 -0.26 -4.23
C TRP A 20 12.16 -1.62 -4.18
N PHE A 21 11.54 -2.64 -3.56
CA PHE A 21 12.16 -3.97 -3.42
C PHE A 21 11.88 -4.88 -4.63
N GLN A 22 12.02 -4.35 -5.84
CA GLN A 22 11.80 -5.07 -7.08
C GLN A 22 13.11 -5.35 -7.80
N SER A 23 13.15 -6.40 -8.61
CA SER A 23 14.29 -6.73 -9.47
C SER A 23 13.79 -7.11 -10.88
N PRO A 24 14.06 -6.28 -11.91
CA PRO A 24 14.75 -4.99 -11.83
C PRO A 24 13.93 -3.93 -11.06
N GLU A 25 14.60 -2.88 -10.59
CA GLU A 25 13.91 -1.71 -10.03
C GLU A 25 12.99 -1.08 -11.10
N PRO A 26 11.76 -0.67 -10.74
CA PRO A 26 10.83 -0.11 -11.70
C PRO A 26 11.34 1.25 -12.19
N THR A 27 11.26 1.47 -13.49
CA THR A 27 11.80 2.69 -14.14
C THR A 27 10.75 3.72 -14.49
N ASP A 28 9.46 3.38 -14.39
CA ASP A 28 8.35 4.30 -14.65
C ASP A 28 7.15 4.02 -13.74
N GLU A 29 6.31 5.04 -13.59
CA GLU A 29 5.13 5.01 -12.73
C GLU A 29 4.10 3.97 -13.18
N GLY A 30 3.94 3.76 -14.50
CA GLY A 30 2.97 2.82 -15.05
C GLY A 30 3.24 1.40 -14.58
N GLN A 31 4.50 0.96 -14.62
CA GLN A 31 4.90 -0.36 -14.09
C GLN A 31 4.56 -0.54 -12.61
N ILE A 32 4.69 0.53 -11.81
CA ILE A 32 4.38 0.53 -10.38
C ILE A 32 2.88 0.38 -10.16
N PHE A 33 2.07 1.21 -10.82
CA PHE A 33 0.60 1.14 -10.72
C PHE A 33 0.07 -0.21 -11.22
N ASP A 34 0.58 -0.72 -12.35
CA ASP A 34 0.23 -2.04 -12.85
C ASP A 34 0.56 -3.14 -11.84
N SER A 35 1.65 -3.00 -11.09
CA SER A 35 2.03 -3.95 -10.04
C SER A 35 1.03 -3.94 -8.89
N VAL A 36 0.59 -2.76 -8.45
CA VAL A 36 -0.48 -2.62 -7.44
C VAL A 36 -1.78 -3.25 -7.95
N CYS A 37 -2.18 -3.00 -9.20
CA CYS A 37 -3.41 -3.58 -9.75
C CYS A 37 -3.32 -5.10 -9.92
N ARG A 38 -2.18 -5.63 -10.38
CA ARG A 38 -1.95 -7.09 -10.47
C ARG A 38 -2.06 -7.78 -9.11
N PHE A 39 -1.65 -7.11 -8.04
CA PHE A 39 -1.83 -7.63 -6.68
C PHE A 39 -3.32 -7.75 -6.30
N ARG A 40 -4.14 -6.74 -6.64
CA ARG A 40 -5.61 -6.81 -6.47
C ARG A 40 -6.16 -8.06 -7.15
N ASP A 41 -5.78 -8.26 -8.40
CA ASP A 41 -6.29 -9.36 -9.23
C ASP A 41 -5.82 -10.74 -8.73
N SER A 42 -4.56 -10.85 -8.30
CA SER A 42 -4.01 -12.12 -7.80
C SER A 42 -4.62 -12.53 -6.46
N MET A 43 -4.97 -11.56 -5.60
CA MET A 43 -5.53 -11.82 -4.28
C MET A 43 -7.06 -11.87 -4.24
N ALA A 44 -7.74 -11.47 -5.32
CA ALA A 44 -9.21 -11.43 -5.37
C ALA A 44 -9.91 -12.75 -5.02
N ASN A 45 -9.27 -13.89 -5.34
CA ASN A 45 -9.80 -15.23 -5.07
C ASN A 45 -8.98 -15.98 -4.00
N PHE A 46 -8.18 -15.27 -3.21
CA PHE A 46 -7.40 -15.91 -2.15
C PHE A 46 -8.37 -16.47 -1.08
N PRO A 47 -8.18 -17.72 -0.61
CA PRO A 47 -9.18 -18.43 0.21
C PRO A 47 -9.29 -17.93 1.66
N ALA A 48 -8.60 -16.84 2.01
CA ALA A 48 -8.62 -16.23 3.34
C ALA A 48 -8.53 -14.71 3.21
N PRO A 49 -8.97 -13.94 4.22
CA PRO A 49 -8.73 -12.50 4.27
C PRO A 49 -7.24 -12.16 4.12
N VAL A 50 -6.95 -11.09 3.38
CA VAL A 50 -5.59 -10.63 3.11
C VAL A 50 -5.39 -9.27 3.79
N LEU A 51 -4.39 -9.21 4.67
CA LEU A 51 -3.89 -8.01 5.32
C LEU A 51 -2.60 -7.59 4.63
N MET A 52 -2.51 -6.31 4.28
CA MET A 52 -1.26 -5.73 3.79
C MET A 52 -0.53 -5.15 5.00
N GLY A 53 0.18 -5.99 5.76
CA GLY A 53 0.75 -5.60 7.05
C GLY A 53 1.92 -4.63 6.94
N GLU A 54 2.51 -4.49 5.75
CA GLU A 54 3.49 -3.44 5.48
C GLU A 54 3.35 -2.92 4.06
N PHE A 55 3.19 -1.60 3.93
CA PHE A 55 3.39 -0.88 2.67
C PHE A 55 3.90 0.54 2.97
N SER A 56 4.45 1.26 1.99
CA SER A 56 4.87 2.64 2.19
C SER A 56 4.82 3.46 0.90
N ALA A 57 5.21 4.73 0.98
CA ALA A 57 5.31 5.60 -0.19
C ALA A 57 6.68 5.49 -0.89
N ILE A 58 7.59 4.63 -0.40
CA ILE A 58 8.96 4.53 -0.92
C ILE A 58 8.96 4.19 -2.41
N SER A 59 9.85 4.83 -3.16
CA SER A 59 10.02 4.59 -4.59
C SER A 59 11.44 4.87 -5.02
N ALA A 60 11.93 4.07 -5.98
CA ALA A 60 13.21 4.22 -6.64
C ALA A 60 13.22 5.38 -7.66
N LEU A 61 12.04 5.93 -7.98
CA LEU A 61 11.92 7.08 -8.86
C LEU A 61 12.33 8.37 -8.14
N ASP A 62 13.06 9.22 -8.85
CA ASP A 62 13.63 10.48 -8.35
C ASP A 62 12.63 11.65 -8.27
N ASN A 63 11.38 11.45 -8.69
CA ASN A 63 10.33 12.47 -8.66
C ASN A 63 9.16 12.05 -7.75
N ASP A 64 8.46 13.03 -7.18
CA ASP A 64 7.44 12.83 -6.14
C ASP A 64 6.02 13.24 -6.56
N ASP A 65 5.83 13.76 -7.78
CA ASP A 65 4.55 14.34 -8.25
C ASP A 65 3.39 13.33 -8.30
N TRP A 66 3.70 12.03 -8.29
CA TRP A 66 2.73 10.93 -8.34
C TRP A 66 2.60 10.19 -7.00
N VAL A 67 3.40 10.52 -5.98
CA VAL A 67 3.46 9.77 -4.72
C VAL A 67 2.13 9.79 -3.97
N GLU A 68 1.42 10.93 -3.99
CA GLU A 68 0.06 11.02 -3.43
C GLU A 68 -0.90 10.07 -4.13
N ARG A 69 -0.91 10.06 -5.47
CA ARG A 69 -1.73 9.14 -6.26
C ARG A 69 -1.35 7.68 -5.95
N TYR A 70 -0.07 7.38 -5.83
CA TYR A 70 0.42 6.05 -5.49
C TYR A 70 -0.03 5.58 -4.11
N VAL A 71 0.11 6.40 -3.08
CA VAL A 71 -0.37 6.08 -1.73
C VAL A 71 -1.89 5.90 -1.71
N LYS A 72 -2.65 6.75 -2.40
CA LYS A 72 -4.10 6.61 -2.53
C LYS A 72 -4.52 5.33 -3.25
N THR A 73 -3.84 4.97 -4.33
CA THR A 73 -4.08 3.71 -5.05
C THR A 73 -3.74 2.50 -4.18
N GLN A 74 -2.63 2.53 -3.44
CA GLN A 74 -2.30 1.50 -2.45
C GLN A 74 -3.37 1.41 -1.37
N LEU A 75 -3.84 2.52 -0.78
CA LEU A 75 -4.90 2.49 0.24
C LEU A 75 -6.22 1.94 -0.28
N LYS A 76 -6.58 2.23 -1.54
CA LYS A 76 -7.73 1.62 -2.22
C LYS A 76 -7.55 0.11 -2.33
N VAL A 77 -6.48 -0.33 -3.00
CA VAL A 77 -6.22 -1.75 -3.30
C VAL A 77 -5.87 -2.57 -2.07
N TYR A 78 -5.30 -1.97 -1.04
CA TYR A 78 -4.94 -2.65 0.19
C TYR A 78 -6.04 -2.54 1.25
N GLY A 79 -7.10 -1.79 0.98
CA GLY A 79 -8.23 -1.60 1.89
C GLY A 79 -9.40 -2.56 1.71
N TRP A 80 -9.48 -3.28 0.58
CA TRP A 80 -10.70 -4.04 0.22
C TRP A 80 -10.91 -5.33 1.03
N SER A 81 -9.84 -5.96 1.52
CA SER A 81 -9.90 -7.23 2.25
C SER A 81 -9.81 -7.02 3.78
N ALA A 82 -8.77 -7.53 4.47
CA ALA A 82 -8.59 -7.33 5.92
C ALA A 82 -7.97 -5.97 6.28
N GLY A 83 -7.59 -5.16 5.28
CA GLY A 83 -7.03 -3.83 5.44
C GLY A 83 -5.52 -3.78 5.26
N SER A 84 -4.91 -2.69 5.75
CA SER A 84 -3.48 -2.43 5.58
C SER A 84 -2.86 -1.65 6.72
N MET A 85 -1.54 -1.72 6.82
CA MET A 85 -0.73 -1.02 7.82
C MET A 85 0.45 -0.32 7.15
N PHE A 86 0.50 1.01 7.30
CA PHE A 86 1.59 1.80 6.74
C PHE A 86 2.88 1.59 7.54
N PHE A 87 3.94 1.17 6.85
CA PHE A 87 5.28 1.04 7.38
C PHE A 87 6.09 2.33 7.08
N ASN A 88 6.41 3.16 8.06
CA ASN A 88 6.12 3.07 9.48
C ASN A 88 5.57 4.40 10.03
N PHE A 89 5.15 4.42 11.29
CA PHE A 89 4.54 5.61 11.89
C PHE A 89 5.44 6.86 11.82
N LYS A 90 6.74 6.70 12.10
CA LYS A 90 7.70 7.80 12.18
C LYS A 90 9.10 7.36 11.82
N MET A 91 9.74 8.06 10.88
CA MET A 91 11.18 7.96 10.65
C MET A 91 11.93 9.15 11.24
N LYS A 92 13.13 8.89 11.74
CA LYS A 92 14.07 9.94 12.12
C LYS A 92 14.95 10.25 10.91
N ASP A 93 14.88 11.49 10.45
CA ASP A 93 15.85 12.00 9.50
C ASP A 93 17.18 12.26 10.23
N SER A 94 18.23 11.54 9.82
CA SER A 94 19.55 11.66 10.44
C SER A 94 20.33 12.87 9.94
N GLY A 95 19.90 13.52 8.84
CA GLY A 95 20.61 14.61 8.16
C GLY A 95 22.04 14.25 7.70
N ARG A 96 22.49 13.01 7.92
CA ARG A 96 23.85 12.52 7.64
C ARG A 96 23.73 11.20 6.90
N ARG A 97 23.97 11.25 5.59
CA ARG A 97 23.94 10.10 4.69
C ARG A 97 25.29 9.36 4.74
N ILE A 98 25.63 8.77 5.88
CA ILE A 98 26.84 7.93 5.96
C ILE A 98 26.49 6.48 5.58
N LEU A 99 25.30 5.99 5.96
CA LEU A 99 24.80 4.63 5.64
C LEU A 99 23.27 4.55 5.45
N GLY A 100 22.56 5.68 5.45
CA GLY A 100 21.09 5.73 5.43
C GLY A 100 20.49 6.17 4.10
N LEU A 101 19.17 6.00 3.98
CA LEU A 101 18.36 6.56 2.90
C LEU A 101 18.50 8.09 2.84
N SER A 102 18.20 8.68 1.68
CA SER A 102 18.11 10.15 1.54
C SER A 102 16.99 10.71 2.43
N SER A 103 17.01 12.03 2.69
CA SER A 103 15.89 12.71 3.38
C SER A 103 14.55 12.43 2.71
N GLU A 104 14.51 12.50 1.37
CA GLU A 104 13.30 12.27 0.59
C GLU A 104 12.81 10.82 0.74
N SER A 105 13.68 9.84 0.61
CA SER A 105 13.33 8.44 0.86
C SER A 105 12.89 8.20 2.31
N ASN A 106 13.49 8.88 3.29
CA ASN A 106 13.05 8.81 4.69
C ASN A 106 11.66 9.44 4.90
N LYS A 107 11.31 10.52 4.18
CA LYS A 107 9.96 11.11 4.19
C LYS A 107 8.95 10.06 3.74
N LYS A 108 9.24 9.33 2.67
CA LYS A 108 8.38 8.30 2.08
C LYS A 108 8.11 7.07 2.99
N TYR A 109 8.95 6.85 4.00
CA TYR A 109 8.70 5.85 5.05
C TYR A 109 7.99 6.41 6.29
N SER A 110 7.82 7.73 6.43
CA SER A 110 7.28 8.34 7.64
C SER A 110 5.82 8.73 7.48
N MET A 111 4.89 7.88 7.96
CA MET A 111 3.45 8.18 7.97
C MET A 111 3.17 9.57 8.56
N LEU A 112 3.83 9.90 9.68
CA LEU A 112 3.68 11.19 10.35
C LEU A 112 3.98 12.40 9.46
N ARG A 113 4.95 12.28 8.53
CA ARG A 113 5.29 13.37 7.59
C ARG A 113 4.32 13.39 6.41
N LEU A 114 3.82 12.23 6.01
CA LEU A 114 2.89 12.09 4.89
C LEU A 114 1.44 12.45 5.25
N LEU A 115 1.08 12.52 6.54
CA LEU A 115 -0.24 12.97 7.00
C LEU A 115 -0.53 14.44 6.67
N GLU A 116 0.49 15.23 6.33
CA GLU A 116 0.31 16.65 5.99
C GLU A 116 -0.25 16.85 4.58
N ASP A 117 0.20 16.06 3.60
CA ASP A 117 -0.05 16.28 2.17
C ASP A 117 -0.44 15.02 1.37
N THR A 118 -0.09 13.82 1.83
CA THR A 118 -0.10 12.60 1.00
C THR A 118 -1.14 11.57 1.46
N ILE A 119 -1.21 11.29 2.76
CA ILE A 119 -2.17 10.32 3.32
C ILE A 119 -3.51 11.03 3.55
N PRO A 120 -4.59 10.59 2.89
CA PRO A 120 -5.88 11.25 3.00
C PRO A 120 -6.52 11.04 4.37
N ASN A 121 -7.19 12.08 4.87
CA ASN A 121 -8.07 11.94 6.02
C ASN A 121 -9.29 11.08 5.66
N ARG A 122 -9.75 10.26 6.61
CA ARG A 122 -10.93 9.43 6.44
C ARG A 122 -12.19 10.30 6.38
N ASP A 123 -12.95 10.17 5.29
CA ASP A 123 -14.30 10.72 5.20
C ASP A 123 -15.29 9.80 5.93
N THR A 124 -15.68 10.19 7.14
CA THR A 124 -16.57 9.40 7.99
C THR A 124 -18.04 9.45 7.54
N SER A 125 -18.38 10.24 6.51
CA SER A 125 -19.73 10.26 5.94
C SER A 125 -20.00 9.09 4.98
N LYS A 126 -18.94 8.45 4.49
CA LYS A 126 -18.98 7.30 3.58
C LYS A 126 -18.74 5.99 4.33
N SER A 127 -19.23 4.88 3.77
CA SER A 127 -18.77 3.56 4.21
C SER A 127 -17.26 3.42 3.97
N VAL A 128 -16.58 2.52 4.68
CA VAL A 128 -15.13 2.28 4.46
C VAL A 128 -14.88 1.96 2.99
N LYS A 129 -15.71 1.08 2.42
CA LYS A 129 -15.65 0.67 1.01
C LYS A 129 -15.82 1.85 0.04
N ASP A 130 -16.83 2.69 0.25
CA ASP A 130 -17.07 3.81 -0.66
C ASP A 130 -15.99 4.90 -0.52
N TRP A 131 -15.46 5.09 0.68
CA TRP A 131 -14.35 6.00 0.90
C TRP A 131 -13.07 5.51 0.21
N THR A 132 -12.65 4.26 0.43
CA THR A 132 -11.42 3.70 -0.18
C THR A 132 -11.52 3.67 -1.70
N ASN A 133 -12.67 3.27 -2.27
CA ASN A 133 -12.88 3.31 -3.72
C ASN A 133 -12.82 4.72 -4.30
N SER A 134 -13.20 5.75 -3.53
CA SER A 134 -13.11 7.15 -3.98
C SER A 134 -11.71 7.74 -3.94
N LEU A 135 -10.70 7.04 -3.40
CA LEU A 135 -9.34 7.57 -3.28
C LEU A 135 -8.59 7.60 -4.61
N SER A 136 -8.93 6.70 -5.54
CA SER A 136 -8.24 6.55 -6.81
C SER A 136 -9.13 5.89 -7.85
N ASP A 137 -9.04 6.35 -9.10
CA ASP A 137 -9.71 5.69 -10.24
C ASP A 137 -8.88 4.53 -10.80
N GLU A 138 -7.65 4.34 -10.31
CA GLU A 138 -6.77 3.24 -10.71
C GLU A 138 -7.31 1.87 -10.22
N CYS A 139 -6.94 0.80 -10.94
CA CYS A 139 -7.22 -0.58 -10.57
C CYS A 139 -8.71 -0.99 -10.46
N GLY A 140 -9.67 -0.23 -11.02
CA GLY A 140 -11.09 -0.61 -11.05
C GLY A 140 -11.74 -0.72 -9.66
N ASP A 141 -12.92 -1.33 -9.59
CA ASP A 141 -13.65 -1.51 -8.33
C ASP A 141 -13.12 -2.70 -7.50
N ASP A 142 -13.41 -2.70 -6.20
CA ASP A 142 -13.09 -3.81 -5.30
C ASP A 142 -13.62 -5.15 -5.82
N PRO A 143 -12.84 -6.25 -5.72
CA PRO A 143 -13.29 -7.57 -6.12
C PRO A 143 -14.46 -8.06 -5.25
N ASN A 144 -15.27 -8.96 -5.81
CA ASN A 144 -16.29 -9.66 -5.05
C ASN A 144 -15.63 -10.64 -4.10
N ILE A 145 -15.94 -10.48 -2.82
CA ILE A 145 -15.33 -11.23 -1.75
C ILE A 145 -16.12 -12.52 -1.48
N HIS A 146 -15.43 -13.66 -1.48
CA HIS A 146 -15.98 -14.95 -1.08
C HIS A 146 -14.94 -15.71 -0.22
N TRP A 147 -15.22 -15.89 1.07
CA TRP A 147 -14.45 -16.73 2.00
C TRP A 147 -15.37 -17.58 2.88
#